data_AF-A0A699UEJ1-F1
#
_entry.id   AF-A0A699UEJ1-F1
#
_cell.length_a   1.000
_cell.length_b   1.000
_cell.length_c   1.000
_cell.angle_alpha   90.00
_cell.angle_beta   90.00
_cell.angle_gamma   90.00
#
_symmetry.space_group_name_H-M   'P 1'
#
loop_
_entity.id
_entity.type
_entity.pdbx_description
1 polymer ?
#
loop_
_entity_poly.entity_id
_entity_poly.type
_entity_poly.pdbx_seq_one_letter_code
_entity_poly.pdbx_strand_id
1 'polypeptide(L)'
;KAIHGPVLAEAVLATAADGYQAVFALPEIDADFSPQTILLADQRDGQPLPAHDGPYQLVVPLEKKPTRWVRQLTGLKGYPAVGGAVVFRRYRELEGRAGHHAQFRV
;
A
#
# COMPACT_ATOMS: atom_id res chain seq x y z
N LYS A 1 -18.44 4.74 -2.45
CA LYS A 1 -19.11 4.58 -1.13
C LYS A 1 -18.05 4.98 -0.11
N ALA A 2 -18.23 6.09 0.58
CA ALA A 2 -17.18 6.61 1.47
C ALA A 2 -16.86 5.61 2.60
N ILE A 3 -15.62 5.14 2.67
CA ILE A 3 -15.12 4.37 3.82
C ILE A 3 -15.01 5.29 5.06
N HIS A 4 -15.31 4.75 6.24
CA HIS A 4 -15.27 5.49 7.50
C HIS A 4 -15.14 4.55 8.70
N GLY A 5 -14.76 5.10 9.85
CA GLY A 5 -14.73 4.37 11.12
C GLY A 5 -13.72 3.21 11.10
N PRO A 6 -14.05 2.04 11.69
CA PRO A 6 -13.12 0.91 11.83
C PRO A 6 -12.50 0.40 10.52
N VAL A 7 -13.19 0.57 9.39
CA VAL A 7 -12.74 0.17 8.05
C VAL A 7 -11.44 0.88 7.66
N LEU A 8 -11.17 2.06 8.22
CA LEU A 8 -9.93 2.80 7.98
C LEU A 8 -8.68 2.07 8.49
N ALA A 9 -8.84 1.10 9.39
CA ALA A 9 -7.77 0.26 9.91
C ALA A 9 -7.73 -1.15 9.28
N GLU A 10 -8.56 -1.42 8.29
CA GLU A 10 -8.53 -2.67 7.52
C GLU A 10 -7.51 -2.60 6.38
N ALA A 11 -7.04 -3.76 5.95
CA ALA A 11 -6.03 -3.86 4.90
C ALA A 11 -6.22 -5.09 4.01
N VAL A 12 -5.58 -5.06 2.84
CA VAL A 12 -5.46 -6.18 1.91
C VAL A 12 -4.00 -6.65 1.88
N LEU A 13 -3.77 -7.93 2.11
CA LEU A 13 -2.49 -8.59 1.88
C LEU A 13 -2.49 -9.21 0.48
N ALA A 14 -1.55 -8.77 -0.35
CA ALA A 14 -1.26 -9.35 -1.63
C ALA A 14 -0.13 -10.38 -1.50
N THR A 15 -0.28 -11.53 -2.15
CA THR A 15 0.71 -12.62 -2.13
C THR A 15 1.08 -13.02 -3.55
N ALA A 16 2.39 -13.08 -3.83
CA ALA A 16 2.96 -13.59 -5.07
C ALA A 16 3.23 -15.10 -5.00
N ALA A 17 3.43 -15.74 -6.16
CA ALA A 17 3.75 -17.16 -6.25
C ALA A 17 5.05 -17.57 -5.54
N ASP A 18 6.01 -16.66 -5.42
CA ASP A 18 7.28 -16.88 -4.70
C ASP A 18 7.17 -16.66 -3.17
N GLY A 19 5.98 -16.35 -2.67
CA GLY A 19 5.72 -16.04 -1.28
C GLY A 19 6.01 -14.59 -0.89
N TYR A 20 6.39 -13.71 -1.82
CA TYR A 20 6.50 -12.28 -1.55
C TYR A 20 5.14 -11.69 -1.19
N GLN A 21 5.13 -10.77 -0.21
CA GLN A 21 3.91 -10.17 0.31
C GLN A 21 4.02 -8.66 0.45
N ALA A 22 2.92 -7.97 0.14
CA ALA A 22 2.75 -6.53 0.35
C ALA A 22 1.37 -6.23 0.92
N VAL A 23 1.29 -5.18 1.75
CA VAL A 23 0.04 -4.73 2.38
C VAL A 23 -0.41 -3.40 1.79
N PHE A 24 -1.72 -3.28 1.59
CA PHE A 24 -2.41 -2.07 1.17
C PHE A 24 -3.54 -1.77 2.15
N ALA A 25 -3.53 -0.60 2.80
CA ALA A 25 -4.65 -0.20 3.64
C ALA A 25 -5.88 0.10 2.78
N LEU A 26 -7.10 -0.15 3.28
CA LEU A 26 -8.31 0.18 2.52
C LEU A 26 -8.41 1.67 2.11
N PRO A 27 -7.98 2.65 2.94
CA PRO A 27 -7.92 4.04 2.51
C PRO A 27 -6.95 4.35 1.38
N GLU A 28 -5.96 3.50 1.12
CA GLU A 28 -5.07 3.69 -0.06
C GLU A 28 -5.78 3.33 -1.38
N ILE A 29 -6.87 2.56 -1.31
CA ILE A 29 -7.63 2.07 -2.47
C ILE A 29 -8.83 2.99 -2.77
N ASP A 30 -9.37 3.68 -1.77
CA ASP A 30 -10.50 4.59 -1.93
C ASP A 30 -10.05 5.93 -2.53
N ALA A 31 -10.64 6.31 -3.67
CA ALA A 31 -10.29 7.52 -4.42
C ALA A 31 -10.59 8.83 -3.66
N ASP A 32 -11.49 8.80 -2.67
CA ASP A 32 -11.77 9.96 -1.82
C ASP A 32 -10.64 10.22 -0.81
N PHE A 33 -9.78 9.23 -0.55
CA PHE A 33 -8.70 9.28 0.46
C PHE A 33 -7.31 9.37 -0.16
N SER A 34 -7.13 8.82 -1.36
CA SER A 34 -5.82 8.69 -1.98
C SER A 34 -5.90 8.99 -3.48
N PRO A 35 -4.99 9.83 -4.03
CA PRO A 35 -4.86 9.99 -5.47
C PRO A 35 -4.18 8.77 -6.13
N GLN A 36 -3.70 7.81 -5.35
CA GLN A 36 -3.03 6.61 -5.84
C GLN A 36 -4.03 5.59 -6.36
N THR A 37 -3.82 5.14 -7.59
CA THR A 37 -4.52 3.97 -8.13
C THR A 37 -3.65 2.73 -7.94
N ILE A 38 -4.22 1.66 -7.39
CA ILE A 38 -3.58 0.34 -7.34
C ILE A 38 -4.23 -0.50 -8.43
N LEU A 39 -3.47 -0.84 -9.46
CA LEU A 39 -3.94 -1.57 -10.63
C LEU A 39 -3.69 -3.06 -10.46
N LEU A 40 -4.70 -3.88 -10.78
CA LEU A 40 -4.51 -5.29 -11.08
C LEU A 40 -4.34 -5.43 -12.59
N ALA A 41 -3.10 -5.55 -13.04
CA ALA A 41 -2.77 -5.68 -14.45
C ALA A 41 -2.66 -7.15 -14.84
N ASP A 42 -3.24 -7.51 -15.98
CA ASP A 42 -3.05 -8.77 -16.69
C ASP A 42 -2.38 -8.55 -18.07
N GLN A 43 -2.27 -7.28 -18.48
CA GLN A 43 -1.67 -6.85 -19.73
C GLN A 43 -0.78 -5.62 -19.55
N ARG A 44 0.17 -5.45 -20.48
CA ARG A 44 0.96 -4.23 -20.69
C ARG A 44 0.93 -3.91 -22.18
N ASP A 45 0.50 -2.69 -22.52
CA ASP A 45 0.40 -2.22 -23.91
C ASP A 45 -0.46 -3.14 -24.82
N GLY A 46 -1.56 -3.66 -24.27
CA GLY A 46 -2.50 -4.54 -24.98
C GLY A 46 -2.00 -5.97 -25.20
N GLN A 47 -0.82 -6.32 -24.67
CA GLN A 47 -0.25 -7.66 -24.70
C GLN A 47 -0.30 -8.30 -23.32
N PRO A 48 -0.44 -9.63 -23.20
CA PRO A 48 -0.30 -10.32 -21.92
C PRO A 48 1.01 -9.96 -21.22
N LEU A 49 0.99 -9.94 -19.89
CA LEU A 49 2.21 -9.72 -19.12
C LEU A 49 3.27 -10.79 -19.47
N PRO A 50 4.57 -10.42 -19.46
CA PRO A 50 5.65 -11.40 -19.59
C PRO A 50 5.51 -12.52 -18.56
N ALA A 51 5.97 -13.72 -18.90
CA ALA A 51 5.84 -14.90 -18.03
C ALA A 51 6.48 -14.73 -16.65
N HIS A 52 7.43 -13.79 -16.49
CA HIS A 52 8.03 -13.42 -15.21
C HIS A 52 7.11 -12.53 -14.35
N ASP A 53 6.29 -11.68 -14.98
CA ASP A 53 5.44 -10.70 -14.28
C ASP A 53 4.01 -11.21 -14.06
N GLY A 54 3.45 -11.98 -15.00
CA GLY A 54 2.04 -12.40 -15.04
C GLY A 54 1.74 -13.78 -14.42
N PRO A 55 0.49 -14.27 -14.43
CA PRO A 55 -0.63 -13.77 -15.23
C PRO A 55 -1.20 -12.46 -14.69
N TYR A 56 -1.01 -12.17 -13.41
CA TYR A 56 -1.46 -10.95 -12.77
C TYR A 56 -0.31 -10.25 -12.03
N GLN A 57 -0.31 -8.92 -12.09
CA GLN A 57 0.62 -8.08 -11.36
C GLN A 57 -0.13 -6.91 -10.70
N LEU A 58 0.17 -6.62 -9.43
CA LEU A 58 -0.19 -5.33 -8.85
C LEU A 58 0.79 -4.25 -9.30
N VAL A 59 0.26 -3.12 -9.76
CA VAL A 59 1.04 -1.96 -10.19
C VAL A 59 0.53 -0.74 -9.43
N VAL A 60 1.46 0.01 -8.84
CA VAL A 60 1.16 1.20 -8.05
C VAL A 60 1.93 2.39 -8.66
N PRO A 61 1.35 3.10 -9.64
CA PRO A 61 2.09 4.04 -10.49
C PRO A 61 2.74 5.21 -9.75
N LEU A 62 2.15 5.63 -8.62
CA LEU A 62 2.66 6.76 -7.84
C LEU A 62 3.82 6.39 -6.89
N GLU A 63 4.22 5.11 -6.82
CA GLU A 63 5.39 4.73 -6.04
C GLU A 63 6.69 5.10 -6.74
N LYS A 64 7.55 5.85 -6.03
CA LYS A 64 8.89 6.18 -6.52
C LYS A 64 9.78 4.95 -6.75
N LYS A 65 9.53 3.87 -6.01
CA LYS A 65 10.19 2.58 -6.18
C LYS A 65 9.11 1.50 -6.27
N PRO A 66 9.15 0.58 -7.24
CA PRO A 66 8.12 -0.42 -7.45
C PRO A 66 8.24 -1.59 -6.44
N THR A 67 8.45 -1.28 -5.16
CA THR A 67 8.66 -2.28 -4.12
C THR A 67 7.38 -3.06 -3.84
N ARG A 68 6.20 -2.43 -3.94
CA ARG A 68 4.91 -3.12 -3.73
C ARG A 68 4.25 -3.53 -5.05
N TRP A 69 5.01 -3.61 -6.14
CA TRP A 69 4.49 -4.13 -7.41
C TRP A 69 4.56 -5.66 -7.41
N VAL A 70 3.51 -6.28 -6.88
CA VAL A 70 3.46 -7.74 -6.66
C VAL A 70 3.24 -8.45 -7.99
N ARG A 71 4.30 -9.03 -8.55
CA ARG A 71 4.28 -9.91 -9.73
C ARG A 71 3.73 -11.28 -9.37
N GLN A 72 3.33 -12.07 -10.37
CA GLN A 72 2.86 -13.45 -10.17
C GLN A 72 1.79 -13.52 -9.07
N LEU A 73 0.86 -12.58 -9.05
CA LEU A 73 -0.10 -12.45 -7.97
C LEU A 73 -0.98 -13.70 -7.90
N THR A 74 -1.00 -14.35 -6.74
CA THR A 74 -1.76 -15.58 -6.49
C THR A 74 -2.90 -15.39 -5.49
N GLY A 75 -2.85 -14.34 -4.66
CA GLY A 75 -3.86 -14.14 -3.64
C GLY A 75 -3.99 -12.70 -3.17
N LEU A 76 -5.24 -12.31 -2.89
CA LEU A 76 -5.61 -11.11 -2.17
C LEU A 76 -6.45 -11.53 -0.97
N LYS A 77 -6.05 -11.12 0.23
CA LYS A 77 -6.77 -11.45 1.46
C LYS A 77 -7.03 -10.18 2.27
N GLY A 78 -8.30 -9.94 2.61
CA GLY A 78 -8.68 -8.89 3.55
C GLY A 78 -8.28 -9.26 4.98
N TYR A 79 -7.79 -8.27 5.72
CA TYR A 79 -7.49 -8.35 7.14
C TYR A 79 -8.33 -7.31 7.88
N PRO A 80 -9.14 -7.74 8.86
CA PRO A 80 -9.94 -6.81 9.65
C PRO A 80 -9.04 -5.92 10.50
N ALA A 81 -9.56 -4.77 10.88
CA ALA A 81 -8.93 -3.92 11.88
C ALA A 81 -8.73 -4.73 13.17
N VAL A 82 -7.47 -4.94 13.55
CA VAL A 82 -7.15 -5.53 14.85
C VAL A 82 -7.25 -4.40 15.87
N GLY A 83 -8.18 -4.50 16.82
CA GLY A 83 -8.44 -3.50 17.86
C GLY A 83 -7.33 -3.35 18.90
N GLY A 84 -6.09 -3.15 18.45
CA GLY A 84 -4.93 -2.81 19.27
C GLY A 84 -4.52 -1.37 19.01
N ALA A 85 -4.16 -0.65 20.08
CA ALA A 85 -3.63 0.70 19.95
C ALA A 85 -2.36 0.68 19.09
N VAL A 86 -2.41 1.29 17.89
CA VAL A 86 -1.21 1.63 17.14
C VAL A 86 -0.55 2.79 17.87
N VAL A 87 0.39 2.48 18.77
CA VAL A 87 1.17 3.50 19.47
C VAL A 87 2.22 4.04 18.51
N PHE A 88 1.94 5.19 17.90
CA PHE A 88 2.98 5.96 17.23
C PHE A 88 3.98 6.44 18.28
N ARG A 89 5.19 5.87 18.27
CA ARG A 89 6.28 6.38 19.11
C ARG A 89 6.74 7.72 18.52
N ARG A 90 6.70 8.77 19.36
CA ARG A 90 7.23 10.10 19.03
C ARG A 90 8.68 9.96 18.56
N TYR A 91 8.96 10.37 17.32
CA TYR A 91 10.32 10.53 16.83
C TYR A 91 10.99 11.62 17.69
N ARG A 92 12.04 11.27 18.44
CA ARG A 92 12.85 12.25 19.17
C ARG A 92 13.85 12.81 18.17
N GLU A 93 13.66 14.07 17.79
CA GLU A 93 14.60 14.83 16.99
C GLU A 93 15.97 14.83 17.69
N LEU A 94 16.98 14.28 17.03
CA LEU A 94 18.37 14.47 17.44
C LEU A 94 18.73 15.88 16.97
N GLU A 95 18.58 16.87 17.85
CA GLU A 95 19.01 18.24 17.59
C GLU A 95 20.50 18.26 17.24
N GLY A 96 20.78 18.63 15.98
CA GLY A 96 22.12 18.62 15.42
C GLY A 96 22.19 19.39 14.11
N ARG A 97 21.85 20.69 14.19
CA ARG A 97 22.04 21.77 13.19
C ARG A 97 21.12 21.82 11.96
N ALA A 98 20.53 23.01 11.86
CA ALA A 98 20.06 23.73 10.67
C ALA A 98 18.73 23.27 10.05
N GLY A 99 17.66 23.94 10.54
CA GLY A 99 16.58 24.48 9.72
C GLY A 99 15.67 23.47 9.04
N HIS A 100 14.43 23.36 9.51
CA HIS A 100 13.16 23.47 8.77
C HIS A 100 12.06 23.06 9.78
N HIS A 101 11.26 24.03 10.22
CA HIS A 101 10.22 23.82 11.22
C HIS A 101 9.14 22.87 10.69
N ALA A 102 8.94 21.74 11.36
CA ALA A 102 7.65 21.06 11.37
C ALA A 102 7.16 21.02 12.83
N GLN A 103 6.27 21.94 13.19
CA GLN A 103 5.56 21.88 14.47
C GLN A 103 4.40 20.89 14.36
N PHE A 104 4.43 19.84 15.17
CA PHE A 104 3.26 19.02 15.48
C PHE A 104 3.00 19.09 16.99
N ARG A 105 1.83 19.58 17.37
CA ARG A 105 1.32 19.49 18.75
C ARG A 105 0.48 18.21 18.87
N VAL A 106 0.66 17.48 19.97
CA VAL A 106 -0.22 16.39 20.41
C VAL A 106 -1.45 17.01 21.07
#